data_AF-A0A353Z5D4-F1
#
_entry.id   AF-A0A353Z5D4-F1
#
_cell.length_a   1.000
_cell.length_b   1.000
_cell.length_c   1.000
_cell.angle_alpha   90.00
_cell.angle_beta   90.00
_cell.angle_gamma   90.00
#
_symmetry.space_group_name_H-M   'P 1'
#
loop_
_entity.id
_entity.type
_entity.pdbx_description
1 polymer ?
#
loop_
_entity_poly.entity_id
_entity_poly.type
_entity_poly.pdbx_seq_one_letter_code
_entity_poly.pdbx_strand_id
1 'polypeptide(L)'
;MLLKPVWKRLFSSAPVRRRRPAAPRFAVERLEARQLLAAGNYTILKSGTTFTVNATDNNNSGLKITRSGSNIVFTALTNTQLTYGTSVATTQTIAVGTTGAIAGLTINLGQGISKVDLEGISTVSDVKIQGAALGQTEVFVHGTPYNSSLTTQPTTIIGGSLIVDFLGSAGTLNLYGSTTGGGAMAVTGSVSVTANGTGTKQVNVAGPLANNPTGGKLTIGGGLGFVDQGQGVSGLRIDAGVTITGSVAYDNSLNTSTSSSFQLYSNSVSYGATSIGGTLDVKLASSLYSGNQVTLDAVGTTPLTVTGAASIASGNAADNLFIGNTLFRSTLALGMGSSPAFVNDVASINGSTFTQGVTLTSTGPRARLNLGTLLSNPTTGQVYSPTTFSSTFSAYLTGDTSSIYLSNSSATTSRVIFNSNLSFIGGSPAGTYYILGPITYTSTKFTKTNFSTTAPAAVAPNVRATLIGSDLTLAATNNWNPNYTVTRSGTRVVITGLNGTTISYGTSTATSQSILINSLASLTLNLGTGINTVLVDGLAMTGNLTVNGGASGRNLIDINANS
;
A
#
# COMPACT_ATOMS: atom_id res chain seq x y z
N MET A 1 -19.29 -88.65 41.37
CA MET A 1 -19.60 -88.96 39.95
C MET A 1 -18.34 -88.64 39.15
N LEU A 2 -17.38 -89.57 39.06
CA LEU A 2 -17.10 -90.43 37.88
C LEU A 2 -16.88 -89.55 36.62
N LEU A 3 -15.72 -89.46 35.95
CA LEU A 3 -14.59 -90.38 35.74
C LEU A 3 -13.31 -89.61 35.30
N LYS A 4 -12.12 -90.13 35.66
CA LYS A 4 -10.82 -90.01 34.92
C LYS A 4 -10.70 -91.23 33.96
N PRO A 5 -9.62 -91.50 33.15
CA PRO A 5 -8.37 -90.75 32.85
C PRO A 5 -7.84 -90.79 31.38
N VAL A 6 -6.85 -89.93 31.09
CA VAL A 6 -5.54 -90.16 30.40
C VAL A 6 -5.49 -90.72 28.97
N TRP A 7 -4.83 -90.01 28.05
CA TRP A 7 -3.76 -90.55 27.18
C TRP A 7 -2.58 -89.57 26.95
N LYS A 8 -1.43 -90.05 27.43
CA LYS A 8 0.02 -89.80 27.18
C LYS A 8 0.54 -88.67 26.28
N ARG A 9 1.41 -87.87 26.94
CA ARG A 9 2.76 -87.38 26.61
C ARG A 9 3.42 -87.88 25.31
N LEU A 10 4.00 -86.92 24.57
CA LEU A 10 5.23 -87.07 23.80
C LEU A 10 6.15 -85.88 24.12
N PHE A 11 7.30 -86.18 24.73
CA PHE A 11 8.40 -85.25 24.95
C PHE A 11 9.38 -85.34 23.77
N SER A 12 9.86 -84.20 23.27
CA SER A 12 11.23 -84.08 22.76
C SER A 12 11.79 -82.68 23.04
N SER A 13 13.02 -82.67 23.54
CA SER A 13 13.87 -81.56 23.99
C SER A 13 14.58 -80.86 22.81
N ALA A 14 14.53 -79.53 22.67
CA ALA A 14 15.54 -78.50 23.02
C ALA A 14 15.71 -77.53 21.81
N PRO A 15 16.36 -76.33 21.85
CA PRO A 15 16.99 -75.60 22.97
C PRO A 15 16.65 -74.08 23.07
N VAL A 16 16.86 -73.54 24.28
CA VAL A 16 17.45 -72.21 24.60
C VAL A 16 16.99 -70.98 23.79
N ARG A 17 15.97 -70.28 24.31
CA ARG A 17 15.73 -68.86 23.98
C ARG A 17 16.71 -67.97 24.76
N ARG A 18 17.80 -67.55 24.10
CA ARG A 18 18.65 -66.44 24.57
C ARG A 18 17.80 -65.16 24.64
N ARG A 19 17.74 -64.53 25.82
CA ARG A 19 17.30 -63.14 25.98
C ARG A 19 18.19 -62.26 25.11
N ARG A 20 17.60 -61.56 24.13
CA ARG A 20 18.29 -60.45 23.47
C ARG A 20 18.41 -59.29 24.48
N PRO A 21 19.57 -58.64 24.60
CA PRO A 21 19.71 -57.44 25.41
C PRO A 21 18.83 -56.33 24.82
N ALA A 22 18.14 -55.58 25.68
CA ALA A 22 17.54 -54.32 25.28
C ALA A 22 18.66 -53.38 24.80
N ALA A 23 18.70 -53.08 23.49
CA ALA A 23 19.54 -52.03 22.96
C ALA A 23 19.03 -50.68 23.48
N PRO A 24 19.90 -49.75 23.94
CA PRO A 24 19.47 -48.49 24.48
C PRO A 24 18.88 -47.62 23.36
N ARG A 25 17.56 -47.41 23.40
CA ARG A 25 16.85 -46.40 22.61
C ARG A 25 17.12 -45.00 23.20
N PHE A 26 18.35 -44.51 23.09
CA PHE A 26 18.69 -43.13 23.48
C PHE A 26 19.70 -42.44 22.54
N ALA A 27 20.10 -43.10 21.45
CA ALA A 27 21.08 -42.54 20.50
C ALA A 27 20.43 -41.76 19.34
N VAL A 28 19.20 -42.07 18.95
CA VAL A 28 18.56 -41.47 17.77
C VAL A 28 17.85 -40.15 18.12
N GLU A 29 17.17 -40.05 19.26
CA GLU A 29 16.57 -38.77 19.72
C GLU A 29 17.61 -37.67 19.97
N ARG A 30 18.85 -38.04 20.37
CA ARG A 30 19.94 -37.06 20.54
C ARG A 30 20.53 -36.57 19.22
N LEU A 31 20.36 -37.28 18.12
CA LEU A 31 20.86 -36.85 16.81
C LEU A 31 19.89 -35.83 16.18
N GLU A 32 18.59 -36.11 16.24
CA GLU A 32 17.55 -35.16 15.76
C GLU A 32 17.51 -33.90 16.63
N ALA A 33 17.64 -34.01 17.96
CA ALA A 33 17.76 -32.83 18.83
C ALA A 33 19.05 -32.03 18.61
N ARG A 34 20.15 -32.66 18.15
CA ARG A 34 21.40 -31.94 17.81
C ARG A 34 21.36 -31.29 16.43
N GLN A 35 20.61 -31.83 15.48
CA GLN A 35 20.30 -31.12 14.22
C GLN A 35 19.31 -29.97 14.43
N LEU A 36 18.37 -30.10 15.38
CA LEU A 36 17.51 -29.01 15.84
C LEU A 36 18.20 -27.97 16.74
N LEU A 37 19.42 -28.27 17.24
CA LEU A 37 20.29 -27.36 18.02
C LEU A 37 21.52 -26.89 17.22
N ALA A 38 21.57 -27.14 15.91
CA ALA A 38 22.55 -26.48 15.05
C ALA A 38 22.19 -24.99 15.05
N ALA A 39 22.93 -24.19 15.82
CA ALA A 39 22.79 -22.74 15.84
C ALA A 39 22.71 -22.23 14.39
N GLY A 40 21.77 -21.33 14.10
CA GLY A 40 21.64 -20.79 12.76
C GLY A 40 22.96 -20.17 12.32
N ASN A 41 23.45 -20.57 11.14
CA ASN A 41 24.77 -20.18 10.69
C ASN A 41 24.68 -19.28 9.47
N TYR A 42 25.43 -18.19 9.45
CA TYR A 42 25.81 -17.55 8.19
C TYR A 42 27.15 -18.08 7.75
N THR A 43 27.26 -18.47 6.48
CA THR A 43 28.54 -18.77 5.84
C THR A 43 28.99 -17.57 5.05
N ILE A 44 30.19 -17.07 5.37
CA ILE A 44 30.83 -15.96 4.67
C ILE A 44 31.84 -16.55 3.68
N LEU A 45 31.68 -16.22 2.41
CA LEU A 45 32.61 -16.55 1.33
C LEU A 45 33.27 -15.26 0.86
N LYS A 46 34.60 -15.30 0.70
CA LYS A 46 35.39 -14.19 0.17
C LYS A 46 36.15 -14.64 -1.08
N SER A 47 35.97 -13.91 -2.17
CA SER A 47 36.75 -14.06 -3.40
C SER A 47 37.33 -12.71 -3.79
N GLY A 48 38.64 -12.54 -3.66
CA GLY A 48 39.28 -11.22 -3.74
C GLY A 48 38.72 -10.27 -2.67
N THR A 49 38.14 -9.15 -3.07
CA THR A 49 37.43 -8.20 -2.18
C THR A 49 35.91 -8.30 -2.27
N THR A 50 35.37 -9.34 -2.91
CA THR A 50 33.93 -9.64 -2.99
C THR A 50 33.51 -10.58 -1.88
N PHE A 51 32.36 -10.29 -1.25
CA PHE A 51 31.77 -11.12 -0.20
C PHE A 51 30.41 -11.68 -0.61
N THR A 52 30.19 -12.96 -0.31
CA THR A 52 28.87 -13.60 -0.36
C THR A 52 28.56 -14.15 1.01
N VAL A 53 27.43 -13.77 1.59
CA VAL A 53 26.96 -14.25 2.89
C VAL A 53 25.70 -15.06 2.68
N ASN A 54 25.70 -16.32 3.11
CA ASN A 54 24.55 -17.21 2.98
C ASN A 54 24.06 -17.63 4.37
N ALA A 55 22.80 -17.35 4.70
CA ALA A 55 22.15 -17.99 5.84
C ALA A 55 21.90 -19.48 5.53
N THR A 56 22.14 -20.35 6.49
CA THR A 56 21.89 -21.80 6.38
C THR A 56 20.69 -22.27 7.19
N ASP A 57 19.99 -21.36 7.88
CA ASP A 57 18.89 -21.66 8.80
C ASP A 57 17.58 -20.98 8.36
N ASN A 58 16.47 -21.60 8.77
CA ASN A 58 15.09 -21.21 8.52
C ASN A 58 14.45 -20.43 9.68
N ASN A 59 15.18 -20.12 10.76
CA ASN A 59 14.62 -19.46 11.94
C ASN A 59 15.41 -18.21 12.37
N ASN A 60 14.78 -17.04 12.21
CA ASN A 60 15.10 -15.78 12.90
C ASN A 60 16.59 -15.36 12.89
N SER A 61 17.18 -15.30 11.69
CA SER A 61 18.59 -14.94 11.50
C SER A 61 18.80 -13.43 11.45
N GLY A 62 19.87 -12.91 12.07
CA GLY A 62 20.18 -11.49 12.00
C GLY A 62 21.67 -11.25 11.77
N LEU A 63 22.00 -10.34 10.85
CA LEU A 63 23.36 -10.01 10.44
C LEU A 63 23.57 -8.49 10.46
N LYS A 64 24.64 -8.06 11.11
CA LYS A 64 25.15 -6.70 11.02
C LYS A 64 26.52 -6.68 10.36
N ILE A 65 26.73 -5.77 9.41
CA ILE A 65 28.00 -5.58 8.71
C ILE A 65 28.44 -4.15 8.89
N THR A 66 29.59 -3.97 9.53
CA THR A 66 30.20 -2.66 9.79
C THR A 66 31.62 -2.58 9.24
N ARG A 67 32.16 -1.36 9.21
CA ARG A 67 33.56 -1.11 8.91
C ARG A 67 34.34 -0.74 10.16
N SER A 68 35.53 -1.32 10.30
CA SER A 68 36.53 -0.92 11.30
C SER A 68 37.91 -0.80 10.64
N GLY A 69 38.33 0.42 10.33
CA GLY A 69 39.58 0.70 9.61
C GLY A 69 39.62 0.06 8.22
N SER A 70 40.61 -0.84 8.00
CA SER A 70 40.76 -1.64 6.77
C SER A 70 40.05 -2.99 6.83
N ASN A 71 39.23 -3.23 7.85
CA ASN A 71 38.51 -4.47 8.07
C ASN A 71 37.00 -4.27 7.92
N ILE A 72 36.33 -5.33 7.47
CA ILE A 72 34.88 -5.49 7.54
C ILE A 72 34.56 -6.41 8.72
N VAL A 73 33.61 -6.01 9.54
CA VAL A 73 33.18 -6.75 10.72
C VAL A 73 31.76 -7.25 10.48
N PHE A 74 31.60 -8.56 10.47
CA PHE A 74 30.32 -9.24 10.42
C PHE A 74 29.96 -9.66 11.85
N THR A 75 28.77 -9.32 12.30
CA THR A 75 28.27 -9.63 13.65
C THR A 75 26.89 -10.26 13.55
N ALA A 76 26.73 -11.42 14.19
CA ALA A 76 25.44 -12.09 14.32
C ALA A 76 24.57 -11.38 15.38
N LEU A 77 23.28 -11.14 15.08
CA LEU A 77 22.37 -10.38 15.95
C LEU A 77 21.52 -11.27 16.88
N THR A 78 21.51 -12.60 16.72
CA THR A 78 20.57 -13.51 17.42
C THR A 78 21.12 -14.93 17.65
N ASN A 79 21.99 -15.19 18.65
CA ASN A 79 22.52 -16.54 18.97
C ASN A 79 23.01 -17.39 17.77
N THR A 80 23.25 -16.74 16.63
CA THR A 80 23.65 -17.32 15.36
C THR A 80 25.17 -17.27 15.27
N GLN A 81 25.78 -18.24 14.59
CA GLN A 81 27.22 -18.25 14.37
C GLN A 81 27.55 -17.83 12.94
N LEU A 82 28.74 -17.27 12.76
CA LEU A 82 29.29 -16.89 11.48
C LEU A 82 30.47 -17.81 11.19
N THR A 83 30.41 -18.50 10.06
CA THR A 83 31.47 -19.36 9.56
C THR A 83 32.25 -18.63 8.47
N TYR A 84 33.57 -18.50 8.66
CA TYR A 84 34.48 -17.98 7.65
C TYR A 84 35.74 -18.87 7.59
N GLY A 85 35.96 -19.56 6.46
CA GLY A 85 36.96 -20.61 6.37
C GLY A 85 36.68 -21.72 7.39
N THR A 86 37.63 -21.99 8.28
CA THR A 86 37.46 -22.94 9.40
C THR A 86 37.05 -22.27 10.71
N SER A 87 36.95 -20.93 10.73
CA SER A 87 36.58 -20.16 11.92
C SER A 87 35.07 -20.12 12.09
N VAL A 88 34.58 -20.36 13.31
CA VAL A 88 33.17 -20.23 13.70
C VAL A 88 33.10 -19.31 14.92
N ALA A 89 32.43 -18.17 14.79
CA ALA A 89 32.33 -17.17 15.84
C ALA A 89 31.06 -16.32 15.67
N THR A 90 30.60 -15.63 16.71
CA THR A 90 29.49 -14.67 16.60
C THR A 90 29.90 -13.35 15.94
N THR A 91 31.21 -13.12 15.80
CA THR A 91 31.79 -11.98 15.09
C THR A 91 32.97 -12.43 14.25
N GLN A 92 33.01 -12.02 12.98
CA GLN A 92 34.12 -12.27 12.06
C GLN A 92 34.67 -10.93 11.58
N THR A 93 35.98 -10.71 11.77
CA THR A 93 36.67 -9.51 11.29
C THR A 93 37.58 -9.91 10.13
N ILE A 94 37.32 -9.35 8.95
CA ILE A 94 38.00 -9.75 7.71
C ILE A 94 38.63 -8.53 7.05
N ALA A 95 39.95 -8.59 6.82
CA ALA A 95 40.67 -7.53 6.12
C ALA A 95 40.28 -7.45 4.64
N VAL A 96 40.08 -6.23 4.12
CA VAL A 96 39.78 -5.95 2.70
C VAL A 96 40.96 -5.37 1.92
N GLY A 97 42.13 -5.24 2.55
CA GLY A 97 43.34 -4.70 1.92
C GLY A 97 43.39 -3.16 1.95
N THR A 98 44.44 -2.58 1.35
CA THR A 98 44.79 -1.15 1.45
C THR A 98 43.83 -0.21 0.74
N THR A 99 43.15 -0.68 -0.32
CA THR A 99 42.11 0.11 -1.00
C THR A 99 40.86 0.27 -0.16
N GLY A 100 40.67 -0.57 0.86
CA GLY A 100 39.60 -0.49 1.83
C GLY A 100 38.19 -0.77 1.29
N ALA A 101 37.93 -0.69 -0.01
CA ALA A 101 36.59 -0.87 -0.58
C ALA A 101 36.29 -2.35 -0.90
N ILE A 102 35.04 -2.74 -0.66
CA ILE A 102 34.50 -4.06 -1.04
C ILE A 102 34.21 -4.04 -2.55
N ALA A 103 34.67 -5.04 -3.31
CA ALA A 103 34.36 -5.12 -4.73
C ALA A 103 32.85 -5.31 -4.96
N GLY A 104 32.22 -6.24 -4.24
CA GLY A 104 30.78 -6.45 -4.27
C GLY A 104 30.32 -7.22 -3.04
N LEU A 105 29.03 -7.11 -2.70
CA LEU A 105 28.44 -7.76 -1.53
C LEU A 105 27.13 -8.42 -1.92
N THR A 106 27.02 -9.73 -1.71
CA THR A 106 25.77 -10.48 -1.85
C THR A 106 25.38 -11.08 -0.52
N ILE A 107 24.14 -10.90 -0.09
CA ILE A 107 23.60 -11.46 1.15
C ILE A 107 22.34 -12.25 0.79
N ASN A 108 22.35 -13.55 1.05
CA ASN A 108 21.22 -14.44 0.85
C ASN A 108 20.69 -14.82 2.23
N LEU A 109 19.47 -14.39 2.52
CA LEU A 109 18.81 -14.58 3.80
C LEU A 109 18.04 -15.89 3.83
N GLY A 110 17.95 -16.44 5.04
CA GLY A 110 17.25 -17.69 5.32
C GLY A 110 15.79 -17.42 5.64
N GLN A 111 15.00 -18.49 5.70
CA GLN A 111 13.57 -18.39 6.03
C GLN A 111 13.34 -17.83 7.45
N GLY A 112 12.11 -17.43 7.74
CA GLY A 112 11.73 -16.85 9.02
C GLY A 112 11.96 -15.35 9.08
N ILE A 113 12.17 -14.78 10.27
CA ILE A 113 12.37 -13.33 10.44
C ILE A 113 13.86 -12.99 10.27
N SER A 114 14.25 -12.58 9.07
CA SER A 114 15.64 -12.28 8.74
C SER A 114 15.93 -10.79 8.75
N LYS A 115 16.97 -10.36 9.47
CA LYS A 115 17.39 -8.95 9.55
C LYS A 115 18.81 -8.74 9.02
N VAL A 116 19.02 -7.70 8.21
CA VAL A 116 20.33 -7.22 7.78
C VAL A 116 20.50 -5.76 8.14
N ASP A 117 21.65 -5.42 8.71
CA ASP A 117 22.05 -4.05 9.05
C ASP A 117 23.41 -3.75 8.41
N LEU A 118 23.47 -2.75 7.51
CA LEU A 118 24.67 -2.32 6.79
C LEU A 118 25.04 -0.88 7.16
N GLU A 119 26.27 -0.70 7.61
CA GLU A 119 26.66 0.55 8.24
C GLU A 119 28.15 0.89 8.02
N GLY A 120 28.43 2.12 7.59
CA GLY A 120 29.78 2.62 7.34
C GLY A 120 30.56 1.84 6.27
N ILE A 121 29.87 1.02 5.46
CA ILE A 121 30.51 0.20 4.43
C ILE A 121 30.71 1.00 3.14
N SER A 122 31.79 0.71 2.43
CA SER A 122 32.03 1.25 1.09
C SER A 122 32.26 0.12 0.10
N THR A 123 31.43 0.07 -0.94
CA THR A 123 31.55 -0.86 -2.06
C THR A 123 31.88 -0.10 -3.34
N VAL A 124 32.57 -0.73 -4.29
CA VAL A 124 32.77 -0.18 -5.65
C VAL A 124 31.75 -0.71 -6.67
N SER A 125 31.08 -1.83 -6.37
CA SER A 125 30.00 -2.41 -7.19
C SER A 125 28.71 -2.55 -6.38
N ASP A 126 27.77 -3.31 -6.93
CA ASP A 126 26.45 -3.56 -6.38
C ASP A 126 26.49 -4.22 -5.00
N VAL A 127 25.48 -3.88 -4.20
CA VAL A 127 25.07 -4.64 -3.01
C VAL A 127 23.76 -5.34 -3.35
N LYS A 128 23.74 -6.67 -3.24
CA LYS A 128 22.56 -7.51 -3.51
C LYS A 128 22.10 -8.19 -2.22
N ILE A 129 20.84 -8.03 -1.88
CA ILE A 129 20.23 -8.66 -0.71
C ILE A 129 19.01 -9.44 -1.17
N GLN A 130 19.09 -10.75 -1.05
CA GLN A 130 17.99 -11.66 -1.35
C GLN A 130 17.38 -12.06 -0.01
N GLY A 131 16.13 -11.68 0.18
CA GLY A 131 15.27 -12.11 1.27
C GLY A 131 14.95 -13.59 1.19
N ALA A 132 13.97 -14.04 1.95
CA ALA A 132 13.51 -15.42 1.90
C ALA A 132 12.14 -15.55 1.27
N ALA A 133 11.87 -16.72 0.68
CA ALA A 133 10.58 -17.05 0.12
C ALA A 133 9.46 -17.10 1.19
N LEU A 134 9.80 -17.36 2.46
CA LEU A 134 8.88 -17.44 3.58
C LEU A 134 9.41 -16.67 4.79
N GLY A 135 8.51 -15.98 5.50
CA GLY A 135 8.83 -15.25 6.73
C GLY A 135 8.73 -13.73 6.59
N GLN A 136 9.70 -13.01 7.15
CA GLN A 136 9.82 -11.56 7.11
C GLN A 136 11.27 -11.16 6.84
N THR A 137 11.50 -10.22 5.93
CA THR A 137 12.84 -9.68 5.63
C THR A 137 12.92 -8.22 6.08
N GLU A 138 13.90 -7.87 6.90
CA GLU A 138 14.19 -6.49 7.28
C GLU A 138 15.61 -6.09 6.86
N VAL A 139 15.72 -5.03 6.07
CA VAL A 139 17.01 -4.50 5.61
C VAL A 139 17.16 -3.07 6.08
N PHE A 140 18.26 -2.80 6.76
CA PHE A 140 18.67 -1.47 7.16
C PHE A 140 20.00 -1.15 6.48
N VAL A 141 20.06 0.00 5.83
CA VAL A 141 21.31 0.56 5.32
C VAL A 141 21.37 2.02 5.73
N HIS A 142 22.41 2.40 6.47
CA HIS A 142 22.54 3.77 6.94
C HIS A 142 23.98 4.27 6.97
N GLY A 143 24.16 5.59 6.90
CA GLY A 143 25.48 6.23 6.83
C GLY A 143 26.36 5.96 8.04
N THR A 144 25.83 6.05 9.27
CA THR A 144 26.64 6.02 10.50
C THR A 144 26.25 4.96 11.51
N PRO A 145 27.18 4.55 12.39
CA PRO A 145 26.90 3.78 13.57
C PRO A 145 25.87 4.37 14.52
N TYR A 146 24.98 3.50 15.00
CA TYR A 146 23.98 3.81 16.03
C TYR A 146 24.60 4.31 17.37
N ASN A 147 25.93 4.41 17.49
CA ASN A 147 26.59 4.87 18.71
C ASN A 147 28.04 5.34 18.49
N SER A 148 28.28 6.33 17.62
CA SER A 148 29.63 6.90 17.52
C SER A 148 29.65 8.41 17.77
N SER A 149 30.39 8.82 18.80
CA SER A 149 30.73 10.23 19.10
C SER A 149 31.92 10.72 18.26
N LEU A 150 32.24 10.03 17.16
CA LEU A 150 33.43 10.29 16.36
C LEU A 150 33.25 11.56 15.52
N THR A 151 34.29 12.39 15.48
CA THR A 151 34.34 13.66 14.72
C THR A 151 34.48 13.43 13.21
N THR A 152 34.92 12.25 12.78
CA THR A 152 34.88 11.77 11.39
C THR A 152 33.91 10.59 11.31
N GLN A 153 32.67 10.89 10.97
CA GLN A 153 31.63 9.86 10.83
C GLN A 153 31.82 9.12 9.50
N PRO A 154 31.97 7.79 9.49
CA PRO A 154 32.10 7.04 8.25
C PRO A 154 30.81 7.23 7.42
N THR A 155 30.96 7.31 6.10
CA THR A 155 29.85 7.39 5.15
C THR A 155 29.62 6.03 4.53
N THR A 156 28.37 5.60 4.42
CA THR A 156 28.03 4.41 3.62
C THR A 156 27.96 4.80 2.16
N ILE A 157 28.79 4.16 1.33
CA ILE A 157 28.85 4.41 -0.12
C ILE A 157 28.65 3.08 -0.85
N ILE A 158 27.58 2.98 -1.62
CA ILE A 158 27.37 1.90 -2.58
C ILE A 158 27.81 2.41 -3.95
N GLY A 159 28.95 1.93 -4.44
CA GLY A 159 29.54 2.36 -5.72
C GLY A 159 28.74 1.91 -6.95
N GLY A 160 27.98 0.84 -6.83
CA GLY A 160 26.99 0.39 -7.82
C GLY A 160 25.56 0.69 -7.38
N SER A 161 24.68 -0.28 -7.59
CA SER A 161 23.27 -0.26 -7.19
C SER A 161 23.03 -1.03 -5.90
N LEU A 162 21.98 -0.66 -5.16
CA LEU A 162 21.41 -1.47 -4.09
C LEU A 162 20.23 -2.26 -4.65
N ILE A 163 20.31 -3.58 -4.65
CA ILE A 163 19.28 -4.47 -5.19
C ILE A 163 18.75 -5.33 -4.04
N VAL A 164 17.47 -5.22 -3.74
CA VAL A 164 16.80 -5.95 -2.67
C VAL A 164 15.64 -6.74 -3.26
N ASP A 165 15.56 -8.03 -2.97
CA ASP A 165 14.45 -8.89 -3.38
C ASP A 165 13.83 -9.54 -2.16
N PHE A 166 12.54 -9.32 -1.90
CA PHE A 166 11.86 -9.96 -0.75
C PHE A 166 11.40 -11.40 -1.02
N LEU A 167 11.54 -11.93 -2.25
CA LEU A 167 11.34 -13.34 -2.68
C LEU A 167 10.03 -14.08 -2.32
N GLY A 168 9.13 -13.49 -1.52
CA GLY A 168 7.78 -14.01 -1.23
C GLY A 168 7.25 -13.59 0.13
N SER A 169 8.10 -12.97 0.95
CA SER A 169 7.84 -12.65 2.35
C SER A 169 7.31 -11.22 2.55
N ALA A 170 6.82 -10.95 3.77
CA ALA A 170 6.72 -9.59 4.26
C ALA A 170 8.12 -8.95 4.27
N GLY A 171 8.23 -7.67 3.96
CA GLY A 171 9.53 -7.05 3.69
C GLY A 171 9.59 -5.60 4.13
N THR A 172 10.72 -5.17 4.69
CA THR A 172 11.00 -3.75 4.91
C THR A 172 12.41 -3.42 4.50
N LEU A 173 12.56 -2.41 3.63
CA LEU A 173 13.84 -1.76 3.36
C LEU A 173 13.83 -0.38 4.01
N ASN A 174 14.85 -0.09 4.79
CA ASN A 174 15.09 1.18 5.44
C ASN A 174 16.43 1.74 4.98
N LEU A 175 16.40 2.84 4.23
CA LEU A 175 17.56 3.48 3.63
C LEU A 175 17.71 4.90 4.19
N TYR A 176 18.70 5.12 5.06
CA TYR A 176 18.82 6.36 5.81
C TYR A 176 20.18 7.05 5.62
N GLY A 177 20.16 8.37 5.45
CA GLY A 177 21.38 9.17 5.43
C GLY A 177 22.18 9.01 6.73
N SER A 178 21.55 9.23 7.89
CA SER A 178 22.12 8.98 9.21
C SER A 178 21.05 8.74 10.26
N THR A 179 21.32 7.84 11.20
CA THR A 179 20.43 7.55 12.33
C THR A 179 20.82 8.30 13.61
N THR A 180 22.05 8.83 13.73
CA THR A 180 22.60 9.32 15.02
C THR A 180 23.48 10.58 14.97
N GLY A 181 23.57 11.27 13.83
CA GLY A 181 24.17 12.61 13.74
C GLY A 181 25.50 12.54 12.98
N GLY A 182 25.63 13.38 11.94
CA GLY A 182 26.73 13.29 10.99
C GLY A 182 26.69 12.06 10.08
N GLY A 183 27.57 12.03 9.06
CA GLY A 183 27.73 10.99 8.04
C GLY A 183 26.58 10.92 7.02
N ALA A 184 26.92 10.97 5.73
CA ALA A 184 25.96 10.85 4.63
C ALA A 184 25.89 9.41 4.11
N MET A 185 24.81 9.11 3.40
CA MET A 185 24.71 7.89 2.60
C MET A 185 24.63 8.24 1.11
N ALA A 186 25.36 7.48 0.30
CA ALA A 186 25.31 7.59 -1.15
C ALA A 186 25.15 6.22 -1.82
N VAL A 187 24.25 6.14 -2.81
CA VAL A 187 24.18 5.05 -3.79
C VAL A 187 24.49 5.68 -5.14
N THR A 188 25.58 5.27 -5.79
CA THR A 188 26.01 5.88 -7.05
C THR A 188 25.11 5.45 -8.21
N GLY A 189 24.69 4.19 -8.20
CA GLY A 189 23.69 3.64 -9.10
C GLY A 189 22.26 3.80 -8.57
N SER A 190 21.41 2.82 -8.87
CA SER A 190 20.00 2.83 -8.50
C SER A 190 19.73 2.04 -7.22
N VAL A 191 18.58 2.28 -6.61
CA VAL A 191 17.99 1.40 -5.60
C VAL A 191 16.82 0.68 -6.26
N SER A 192 16.85 -0.65 -6.27
CA SER A 192 15.79 -1.48 -6.85
C SER A 192 15.29 -2.47 -5.82
N VAL A 193 13.98 -2.44 -5.58
CA VAL A 193 13.31 -3.38 -4.68
C VAL A 193 12.27 -4.17 -5.46
N THR A 194 12.33 -5.49 -5.36
CA THR A 194 11.30 -6.38 -5.88
C THR A 194 10.63 -7.14 -4.74
N ALA A 195 9.33 -7.30 -4.84
CA ALA A 195 8.54 -8.06 -3.89
C ALA A 195 7.43 -8.84 -4.59
N ASN A 196 7.04 -9.95 -3.97
CA ASN A 196 5.98 -10.87 -4.40
C ASN A 196 5.44 -11.60 -3.16
N GLY A 197 4.43 -12.46 -3.31
CA GLY A 197 3.85 -13.20 -2.19
C GLY A 197 2.93 -12.35 -1.32
N THR A 198 2.70 -12.73 -0.06
CA THR A 198 1.75 -12.05 0.83
C THR A 198 2.45 -11.27 1.94
N GLY A 199 1.70 -10.38 2.61
CA GLY A 199 2.15 -9.67 3.81
C GLY A 199 2.55 -8.22 3.56
N THR A 200 2.91 -7.52 4.63
CA THR A 200 3.23 -6.09 4.56
C THR A 200 4.61 -5.85 3.95
N LYS A 201 4.68 -4.92 2.99
CA LYS A 201 5.91 -4.57 2.28
C LYS A 201 6.11 -3.06 2.33
N GLN A 202 7.28 -2.62 2.77
CA GLN A 202 7.55 -1.20 2.94
C GLN A 202 8.97 -0.85 2.48
N VAL A 203 9.10 0.25 1.74
CA VAL A 203 10.39 0.87 1.45
C VAL A 203 10.38 2.26 2.05
N ASN A 204 11.31 2.53 2.97
CA ASN A 204 11.49 3.81 3.62
C ASN A 204 12.85 4.39 3.23
N VAL A 205 12.84 5.62 2.75
CA VAL A 205 14.01 6.34 2.28
C VAL A 205 14.02 7.69 2.97
N ALA A 206 15.08 8.03 3.71
CA ALA A 206 15.20 9.32 4.38
C ALA A 206 16.62 9.84 4.29
N GLY A 207 16.80 11.16 4.23
CA GLY A 207 18.09 11.76 4.53
C GLY A 207 18.32 11.67 6.05
N PRO A 208 18.08 12.76 6.79
CA PRO A 208 17.97 12.71 8.24
C PRO A 208 16.61 12.14 8.68
N LEU A 209 16.61 11.41 9.79
CA LEU A 209 15.39 10.97 10.47
C LEU A 209 14.79 12.11 11.32
N ALA A 210 13.47 12.05 11.58
CA ALA A 210 12.75 13.10 12.30
C ALA A 210 13.29 13.38 13.72
N ASN A 211 13.81 12.37 14.40
CA ASN A 211 14.47 12.50 15.71
C ASN A 211 15.93 12.99 15.63
N ASN A 212 16.45 13.23 14.42
CA ASN A 212 17.82 13.65 14.18
C ASN A 212 17.92 14.58 12.95
N PRO A 213 17.43 15.83 13.04
CA PRO A 213 17.43 16.79 11.94
C PRO A 213 18.83 17.14 11.42
N THR A 214 19.86 16.97 12.24
CA THR A 214 21.28 17.18 11.89
C THR A 214 21.94 15.97 11.21
N GLY A 215 21.18 14.89 10.96
CA GLY A 215 21.67 13.71 10.25
C GLY A 215 22.13 14.04 8.83
N GLY A 216 23.01 13.20 8.28
CA GLY A 216 23.45 13.38 6.90
C GLY A 216 22.33 13.14 5.88
N LYS A 217 22.52 13.73 4.70
CA LYS A 217 21.62 13.57 3.56
C LYS A 217 21.80 12.19 2.92
N LEU A 218 20.80 11.80 2.13
CA LEU A 218 20.85 10.61 1.29
C LEU A 218 20.85 11.03 -0.18
N THR A 219 21.80 10.51 -0.95
CA THR A 219 21.88 10.71 -2.40
C THR A 219 21.79 9.38 -3.13
N ILE A 220 20.92 9.31 -4.14
CA ILE A 220 20.80 8.19 -5.09
C ILE A 220 21.12 8.76 -6.48
N GLY A 221 22.24 8.33 -7.06
CA GLY A 221 22.78 8.78 -8.34
C GLY A 221 22.09 8.18 -9.57
N GLY A 222 21.33 7.10 -9.37
CA GLY A 222 20.39 6.52 -10.34
C GLY A 222 18.93 6.76 -9.93
N GLY A 223 18.08 5.77 -10.18
CA GLY A 223 16.66 5.79 -9.82
C GLY A 223 16.34 5.03 -8.53
N LEU A 224 15.12 5.19 -8.04
CA LEU A 224 14.54 4.42 -6.95
C LEU A 224 13.31 3.68 -7.48
N GLY A 225 13.41 2.36 -7.61
CA GLY A 225 12.33 1.49 -8.07
C GLY A 225 11.84 0.56 -6.96
N PHE A 226 10.53 0.46 -6.79
CA PHE A 226 9.90 -0.57 -5.97
C PHE A 226 8.74 -1.22 -6.74
N VAL A 227 8.90 -2.49 -7.10
CA VAL A 227 7.90 -3.29 -7.80
C VAL A 227 7.42 -4.40 -6.87
N ASP A 228 6.16 -4.31 -6.49
CA ASP A 228 5.45 -5.30 -5.69
C ASP A 228 4.40 -6.01 -6.55
N GLN A 229 4.66 -7.29 -6.83
CA GLN A 229 3.75 -8.15 -7.59
C GLN A 229 2.90 -9.02 -6.65
N GLY A 230 2.97 -8.79 -5.35
CA GLY A 230 2.32 -9.56 -4.31
C GLY A 230 0.96 -9.01 -3.87
N GLN A 231 0.44 -9.63 -2.81
CA GLN A 231 -0.75 -9.21 -2.09
C GLN A 231 -0.36 -8.72 -0.69
N GLY A 232 -1.20 -7.89 -0.07
CA GLY A 232 -0.92 -7.31 1.25
C GLY A 232 -0.66 -5.81 1.17
N VAL A 233 -0.53 -5.16 2.33
CA VAL A 233 -0.31 -3.72 2.38
C VAL A 233 1.09 -3.40 1.85
N SER A 234 1.19 -2.47 0.92
CA SER A 234 2.44 -2.08 0.28
C SER A 234 2.67 -0.58 0.36
N GLY A 235 3.91 -0.14 0.55
CA GLY A 235 4.20 1.28 0.56
C GLY A 235 5.62 1.69 0.21
N LEU A 236 5.72 2.84 -0.44
CA LEU A 236 6.96 3.58 -0.65
C LEU A 236 6.87 4.93 0.04
N ARG A 237 7.76 5.16 1.00
CA ARG A 237 7.89 6.42 1.72
C ARG A 237 9.28 7.01 1.51
N ILE A 238 9.31 8.23 0.97
CA ILE A 238 10.51 9.04 0.79
C ILE A 238 10.34 10.28 1.67
N ASP A 239 11.09 10.35 2.76
CA ASP A 239 11.12 11.48 3.67
C ASP A 239 12.05 12.61 3.16
N ALA A 240 12.15 13.67 3.95
CA ALA A 240 12.92 14.86 3.62
C ALA A 240 14.45 14.59 3.52
N GLY A 241 15.15 15.49 2.82
CA GLY A 241 16.61 15.46 2.70
C GLY A 241 17.17 14.40 1.75
N VAL A 242 16.35 13.91 0.82
CA VAL A 242 16.73 12.89 -0.17
C VAL A 242 16.91 13.51 -1.56
N THR A 243 18.03 13.24 -2.21
CA THR A 243 18.27 13.62 -3.62
C THR A 243 18.31 12.38 -4.49
N ILE A 244 17.39 12.29 -5.46
CA ILE A 244 17.34 11.21 -6.46
C ILE A 244 17.55 11.85 -7.82
N THR A 245 18.66 11.58 -8.48
CA THR A 245 18.99 12.18 -9.79
C THR A 245 18.23 11.52 -10.93
N GLY A 246 17.93 10.22 -10.82
CA GLY A 246 17.12 9.46 -11.78
C GLY A 246 15.63 9.47 -11.46
N SER A 247 14.91 8.47 -11.98
CA SER A 247 13.46 8.33 -11.82
C SER A 247 13.07 7.64 -10.51
N VAL A 248 11.88 7.96 -10.01
CA VAL A 248 11.20 7.20 -8.96
C VAL A 248 10.06 6.40 -9.58
N ALA A 249 10.04 5.10 -9.34
CA ALA A 249 8.99 4.20 -9.81
C ALA A 249 8.44 3.36 -8.64
N TYR A 250 7.13 3.37 -8.46
CA TYR A 250 6.41 2.47 -7.56
C TYR A 250 5.31 1.76 -8.33
N ASP A 251 5.32 0.43 -8.32
CA ASP A 251 4.29 -0.39 -8.98
C ASP A 251 3.79 -1.47 -8.03
N ASN A 252 2.54 -1.36 -7.63
CA ASN A 252 1.78 -2.37 -6.90
C ASN A 252 0.44 -2.66 -7.59
N SER A 253 0.37 -2.45 -8.91
CA SER A 253 -0.87 -2.49 -9.69
C SER A 253 -1.54 -3.87 -9.74
N LEU A 254 -0.76 -4.93 -9.56
CA LEU A 254 -1.24 -6.32 -9.53
C LEU A 254 -1.94 -6.69 -8.22
N ASN A 255 -1.80 -5.88 -7.17
CA ASN A 255 -2.42 -6.13 -5.89
C ASN A 255 -3.90 -5.74 -5.92
N THR A 256 -4.76 -6.74 -5.76
CA THR A 256 -6.22 -6.61 -5.83
C THR A 256 -6.91 -6.73 -4.47
N SER A 257 -6.18 -7.02 -3.39
CA SER A 257 -6.77 -7.35 -2.09
C SER A 257 -6.73 -6.21 -1.08
N THR A 258 -5.74 -5.33 -1.17
CA THR A 258 -5.35 -4.43 -0.08
C THR A 258 -4.87 -3.08 -0.62
N SER A 259 -4.70 -2.10 0.26
CA SER A 259 -4.29 -0.75 -0.11
C SER A 259 -2.80 -0.60 -0.35
N SER A 260 -2.46 0.45 -1.10
CA SER A 260 -1.09 0.96 -1.24
C SER A 260 -0.93 2.35 -0.65
N SER A 261 0.29 2.68 -0.25
CA SER A 261 0.65 4.04 0.14
C SER A 261 1.90 4.53 -0.59
N PHE A 262 1.82 5.69 -1.24
CA PHE A 262 3.00 6.40 -1.75
C PHE A 262 3.11 7.73 -1.03
N GLN A 263 4.27 8.00 -0.44
CA GLN A 263 4.51 9.19 0.35
C GLN A 263 5.84 9.80 -0.05
N LEU A 264 5.84 11.09 -0.41
CA LEU A 264 7.01 11.84 -0.80
C LEU A 264 6.99 13.19 -0.10
N TYR A 265 7.91 13.35 0.84
CA TYR A 265 8.00 14.52 1.70
C TYR A 265 9.28 15.31 1.44
N SER A 266 9.19 16.61 1.66
CA SER A 266 10.31 17.54 1.67
C SER A 266 10.18 18.46 2.89
N ASN A 267 11.29 18.80 3.54
CA ASN A 267 11.28 19.79 4.61
C ASN A 267 12.60 20.57 4.58
N SER A 268 12.56 21.67 3.84
CA SER A 268 13.72 22.54 3.62
C SER A 268 14.16 23.32 4.86
N VAL A 269 13.36 23.34 5.93
CA VAL A 269 13.68 24.04 7.19
C VAL A 269 14.52 23.17 8.11
N SER A 270 14.13 21.90 8.30
CA SER A 270 14.70 21.05 9.36
C SER A 270 15.52 19.88 8.84
N TYR A 271 15.18 19.32 7.67
CA TYR A 271 15.70 18.03 7.22
C TYR A 271 16.35 18.09 5.82
N GLY A 272 16.22 19.23 5.14
CA GLY A 272 16.66 19.44 3.77
C GLY A 272 15.55 19.21 2.74
N ALA A 273 15.71 19.84 1.58
CA ALA A 273 14.80 19.66 0.47
C ALA A 273 14.97 18.27 -0.16
N THR A 274 13.86 17.69 -0.59
CA THR A 274 13.82 16.46 -1.40
C THR A 274 13.61 16.82 -2.88
N SER A 275 14.29 16.10 -3.78
CA SER A 275 14.16 16.32 -5.22
C SER A 275 14.29 15.05 -6.05
N ILE A 276 13.52 14.97 -7.14
CA ILE A 276 13.58 13.94 -8.19
C ILE A 276 14.03 14.60 -9.50
N GLY A 277 15.16 14.13 -10.03
CA GLY A 277 15.72 14.61 -11.31
C GLY A 277 15.07 13.96 -12.53
N GLY A 278 14.63 12.71 -12.41
CA GLY A 278 13.94 11.96 -13.47
C GLY A 278 12.42 12.02 -13.38
N THR A 279 11.77 10.98 -13.92
CA THR A 279 10.31 10.82 -13.90
C THR A 279 9.82 10.34 -12.53
N LEU A 280 8.54 10.58 -12.25
CA LEU A 280 7.81 9.96 -11.14
C LEU A 280 6.70 9.09 -11.72
N ASP A 281 6.79 7.76 -11.59
CA ASP A 281 5.75 6.82 -12.03
C ASP A 281 5.21 6.04 -10.81
N VAL A 282 3.93 6.19 -10.52
CA VAL A 282 3.28 5.59 -9.35
C VAL A 282 2.04 4.85 -9.83
N LYS A 283 2.02 3.52 -9.64
CA LYS A 283 0.89 2.65 -9.95
C LYS A 283 0.49 1.91 -8.69
N LEU A 284 -0.66 2.26 -8.13
CA LEU A 284 -1.13 1.73 -6.84
C LEU A 284 -1.98 0.47 -7.04
N ALA A 285 -2.26 -0.22 -5.94
CA ALA A 285 -3.13 -1.39 -5.89
C ALA A 285 -4.50 -1.14 -6.52
N SER A 286 -5.00 -2.13 -7.26
CA SER A 286 -6.30 -2.16 -7.92
C SER A 286 -7.41 -2.78 -7.06
N SER A 287 -7.25 -2.75 -5.73
CA SER A 287 -8.27 -3.23 -4.77
C SER A 287 -9.61 -2.51 -4.96
N LEU A 288 -10.71 -3.24 -4.78
CA LEU A 288 -12.08 -2.71 -4.85
C LEU A 288 -12.56 -2.08 -3.54
N TYR A 289 -11.97 -2.50 -2.42
CA TYR A 289 -12.49 -2.18 -1.07
C TYR A 289 -11.48 -1.47 -0.18
N SER A 290 -10.21 -1.41 -0.57
CA SER A 290 -9.15 -0.77 0.20
C SER A 290 -8.56 0.38 -0.59
N GLY A 291 -8.93 1.60 -0.18
CA GLY A 291 -8.47 2.83 -0.82
C GLY A 291 -6.97 3.03 -0.72
N ASN A 292 -6.37 3.60 -1.77
CA ASN A 292 -4.96 3.96 -1.80
C ASN A 292 -4.74 5.38 -1.25
N GLN A 293 -3.52 5.63 -0.79
CA GLN A 293 -3.09 6.95 -0.38
C GLN A 293 -1.86 7.40 -1.16
N VAL A 294 -1.91 8.61 -1.69
CA VAL A 294 -0.76 9.31 -2.27
C VAL A 294 -0.61 10.66 -1.61
N THR A 295 0.56 10.93 -1.06
CA THR A 295 0.88 12.23 -0.47
C THR A 295 2.21 12.72 -1.02
N LEU A 296 2.18 13.85 -1.72
CA LEU A 296 3.35 14.64 -2.07
C LEU A 296 3.24 15.94 -1.30
N ASP A 297 4.19 16.25 -0.42
CA ASP A 297 4.08 17.47 0.38
C ASP A 297 5.45 18.05 0.73
N ALA A 298 5.50 19.36 0.90
CA ALA A 298 6.72 20.06 1.27
C ALA A 298 6.50 21.13 2.33
N VAL A 299 7.45 21.18 3.26
CA VAL A 299 7.52 22.19 4.31
C VAL A 299 8.73 23.10 4.09
N GLY A 300 8.54 24.38 4.39
CA GLY A 300 9.53 25.44 4.20
C GLY A 300 9.41 26.19 2.88
N THR A 301 10.43 26.97 2.57
CA THR A 301 10.46 27.90 1.43
C THR A 301 10.85 27.23 0.12
N THR A 302 11.56 26.10 0.19
CA THR A 302 11.94 25.34 -1.01
C THR A 302 10.93 24.21 -1.23
N PRO A 303 10.19 24.21 -2.35
CA PRO A 303 9.21 23.18 -2.63
C PRO A 303 9.88 21.82 -2.91
N LEU A 304 9.12 20.74 -2.72
CA LEU A 304 9.46 19.44 -3.30
C LEU A 304 9.55 19.59 -4.82
N THR A 305 10.65 19.16 -5.43
CA THR A 305 10.86 19.37 -6.88
C THR A 305 10.84 18.05 -7.64
N VAL A 306 9.97 17.95 -8.65
CA VAL A 306 9.93 16.85 -9.63
C VAL A 306 10.26 17.41 -11.01
N THR A 307 11.37 16.97 -11.58
CA THR A 307 11.92 17.56 -12.80
C THR A 307 11.38 16.90 -14.07
N GLY A 308 11.34 15.57 -14.11
CA GLY A 308 10.76 14.81 -15.22
C GLY A 308 9.24 14.72 -15.16
N ALA A 309 8.66 14.05 -16.17
CA ALA A 309 7.22 13.82 -16.22
C ALA A 309 6.75 12.96 -15.03
N ALA A 310 5.55 13.24 -14.55
CA ALA A 310 4.94 12.55 -13.43
C ALA A 310 3.62 11.89 -13.85
N SER A 311 3.43 10.64 -13.45
CA SER A 311 2.22 9.84 -13.64
C SER A 311 1.86 9.18 -12.32
N ILE A 312 0.63 9.38 -11.86
CA ILE A 312 0.08 8.74 -10.68
C ILE A 312 -1.22 8.06 -11.11
N ALA A 313 -1.23 6.74 -11.10
CA ALA A 313 -2.39 5.90 -11.41
C ALA A 313 -2.82 5.15 -10.15
N SER A 314 -4.07 5.36 -9.75
CA SER A 314 -4.70 4.68 -8.62
C SER A 314 -5.73 3.65 -9.05
N GLY A 315 -6.09 2.77 -8.12
CA GLY A 315 -6.92 1.60 -8.37
C GLY A 315 -8.42 1.84 -8.33
N ASN A 316 -9.16 0.78 -8.01
CA ASN A 316 -10.61 0.77 -8.09
C ASN A 316 -11.30 1.05 -6.75
N ALA A 317 -10.62 1.65 -5.77
CA ALA A 317 -11.17 1.93 -4.45
C ALA A 317 -11.09 3.41 -4.13
N ALA A 318 -11.58 3.79 -2.95
CA ALA A 318 -11.60 5.17 -2.44
C ALA A 318 -10.20 5.78 -2.37
N ASP A 319 -9.73 6.40 -3.44
CA ASP A 319 -8.35 6.84 -3.50
C ASP A 319 -8.20 8.29 -3.04
N ASN A 320 -7.16 8.54 -2.24
CA ASN A 320 -6.86 9.87 -1.72
C ASN A 320 -5.52 10.33 -2.27
N LEU A 321 -5.54 11.41 -3.05
CA LEU A 321 -4.37 12.09 -3.57
C LEU A 321 -4.24 13.47 -2.91
N PHE A 322 -3.10 13.72 -2.29
CA PHE A 322 -2.73 15.01 -1.74
C PHE A 322 -1.43 15.51 -2.37
N ILE A 323 -1.44 16.72 -2.93
CA ILE A 323 -0.27 17.42 -3.46
C ILE A 323 -0.19 18.80 -2.80
N GLY A 324 0.79 18.97 -1.92
CA GLY A 324 1.11 20.21 -1.21
C GLY A 324 2.47 20.76 -1.63
N ASN A 325 2.57 22.07 -1.82
CA ASN A 325 3.84 22.81 -1.97
C ASN A 325 4.90 22.12 -2.87
N THR A 326 4.46 21.62 -4.03
CA THR A 326 5.32 20.87 -4.96
C THR A 326 5.53 21.65 -6.26
N LEU A 327 6.74 21.62 -6.80
CA LEU A 327 7.11 22.17 -8.09
C LEU A 327 7.26 21.05 -9.13
N PHE A 328 6.37 21.04 -10.12
CA PHE A 328 6.47 20.16 -11.29
C PHE A 328 7.02 20.94 -12.49
N ARG A 329 8.21 20.52 -12.96
CA ARG A 329 8.87 21.11 -14.12
C ARG A 329 8.46 20.51 -15.46
N SER A 330 7.75 19.38 -15.42
CA SER A 330 7.23 18.67 -16.58
C SER A 330 5.75 18.35 -16.42
N THR A 331 5.18 17.58 -17.36
CA THR A 331 3.78 17.20 -17.37
C THR A 331 3.41 16.34 -16.16
N LEU A 332 2.18 16.50 -15.67
CA LEU A 332 1.60 15.68 -14.62
C LEU A 332 0.31 15.02 -15.11
N ALA A 333 0.26 13.70 -15.06
CA ALA A 333 -0.95 12.91 -15.29
C ALA A 333 -1.40 12.27 -13.97
N LEU A 334 -2.66 12.51 -13.60
CA LEU A 334 -3.31 11.97 -12.42
C LEU A 334 -4.49 11.10 -12.87
N GLY A 335 -4.31 9.79 -12.85
CA GLY A 335 -5.36 8.82 -13.08
C GLY A 335 -5.89 8.33 -11.73
N MET A 336 -6.99 8.91 -11.26
CA MET A 336 -7.75 8.31 -10.17
C MET A 336 -8.67 7.26 -10.79
N GLY A 337 -8.69 6.03 -10.25
CA GLY A 337 -9.39 4.94 -10.94
C GLY A 337 -10.92 5.03 -10.86
N SER A 338 -11.57 3.88 -11.00
CA SER A 338 -13.03 3.78 -11.03
C SER A 338 -13.56 3.27 -9.69
N SER A 339 -13.50 4.12 -8.66
CA SER A 339 -14.14 3.84 -7.37
C SER A 339 -15.59 3.34 -7.56
N PRO A 340 -16.08 2.38 -6.76
CA PRO A 340 -17.50 2.05 -6.68
C PRO A 340 -18.36 3.21 -6.17
N ALA A 341 -19.67 3.17 -6.44
CA ALA A 341 -20.65 4.22 -6.08
C ALA A 341 -20.74 4.64 -4.61
N PHE A 342 -20.21 3.83 -3.70
CA PHE A 342 -20.28 4.06 -2.27
C PHE A 342 -19.03 4.72 -1.67
N VAL A 343 -17.99 4.92 -2.48
CA VAL A 343 -16.75 5.60 -2.08
C VAL A 343 -16.38 6.68 -3.08
N ASN A 344 -15.60 7.66 -2.64
CA ASN A 344 -15.24 8.79 -3.47
C ASN A 344 -13.72 8.84 -3.63
N ASP A 345 -13.27 9.04 -4.86
CA ASP A 345 -11.91 9.48 -5.13
C ASP A 345 -11.77 10.97 -4.77
N VAL A 346 -10.69 11.33 -4.08
CA VAL A 346 -10.43 12.71 -3.66
C VAL A 346 -9.01 13.13 -4.04
N ALA A 347 -8.89 14.07 -4.97
CA ALA A 347 -7.65 14.80 -5.24
C ALA A 347 -7.68 16.17 -4.58
N SER A 348 -6.61 16.52 -3.86
CA SER A 348 -6.42 17.84 -3.26
C SER A 348 -5.06 18.41 -3.61
N ILE A 349 -5.03 19.58 -4.27
CA ILE A 349 -3.81 20.24 -4.74
C ILE A 349 -3.72 21.66 -4.17
N ASN A 350 -2.70 21.93 -3.36
CA ASN A 350 -2.55 23.18 -2.61
C ASN A 350 -1.10 23.70 -2.66
N GLY A 351 -0.92 25.01 -2.89
CA GLY A 351 0.40 25.66 -2.88
C GLY A 351 1.42 25.16 -3.90
N SER A 352 0.98 24.41 -4.91
CA SER A 352 1.87 23.77 -5.88
C SER A 352 2.01 24.58 -7.16
N THR A 353 3.16 24.47 -7.82
CA THR A 353 3.45 25.16 -9.08
C THR A 353 3.67 24.15 -10.20
N PHE A 354 2.93 24.32 -11.29
CA PHE A 354 2.99 23.49 -12.49
C PHE A 354 3.46 24.35 -13.66
N THR A 355 4.60 23.98 -14.23
CA THR A 355 5.17 24.72 -15.37
C THR A 355 4.70 24.17 -16.72
N GLN A 356 4.28 22.91 -16.75
CA GLN A 356 3.76 22.22 -17.93
C GLN A 356 2.33 21.70 -17.67
N GLY A 357 1.76 21.02 -18.67
CA GLY A 357 0.37 20.59 -18.66
C GLY A 357 0.04 19.60 -17.53
N VAL A 358 -1.14 19.76 -16.95
CA VAL A 358 -1.68 18.87 -15.92
C VAL A 358 -2.98 18.26 -16.43
N THR A 359 -3.07 16.93 -16.38
CA THR A 359 -4.30 16.20 -16.69
C THR A 359 -4.71 15.38 -15.48
N LEU A 360 -5.96 15.50 -15.08
CA LEU A 360 -6.59 14.66 -14.07
C LEU A 360 -7.76 13.92 -14.70
N THR A 361 -7.81 12.60 -14.51
CA THR A 361 -8.92 11.74 -14.94
C THR A 361 -9.43 10.97 -13.75
N SER A 362 -10.73 10.97 -13.53
CA SER A 362 -11.43 10.07 -12.61
C SER A 362 -12.75 9.65 -13.23
N THR A 363 -13.00 8.35 -13.25
CA THR A 363 -14.22 7.76 -13.82
C THR A 363 -15.16 7.23 -12.75
N GLY A 364 -14.69 7.14 -11.50
CA GLY A 364 -15.51 6.82 -10.35
C GLY A 364 -16.61 7.88 -10.11
N PRO A 365 -17.81 7.47 -9.71
CA PRO A 365 -18.86 8.39 -9.26
C PRO A 365 -18.39 9.18 -8.04
N ARG A 366 -18.93 10.39 -7.87
CA ARG A 366 -18.66 11.29 -6.74
C ARG A 366 -17.18 11.67 -6.58
N ALA A 367 -16.38 11.52 -7.63
CA ALA A 367 -15.00 11.97 -7.66
C ALA A 367 -14.93 13.45 -7.28
N ARG A 368 -13.96 13.81 -6.45
CA ARG A 368 -13.77 15.16 -5.92
C ARG A 368 -12.39 15.68 -6.26
N LEU A 369 -12.38 16.87 -6.83
CA LEU A 369 -11.17 17.66 -7.02
C LEU A 369 -11.23 18.92 -6.16
N ASN A 370 -10.24 19.11 -5.31
CA ASN A 370 -10.03 20.30 -4.49
C ASN A 370 -8.78 21.03 -4.97
N LEU A 371 -8.91 22.28 -5.43
CA LEU A 371 -7.78 23.12 -5.83
C LEU A 371 -7.69 24.34 -4.94
N GLY A 372 -6.60 24.50 -4.19
CA GLY A 372 -6.36 25.66 -3.34
C GLY A 372 -7.38 25.84 -2.21
N THR A 373 -8.05 24.76 -1.79
CA THR A 373 -9.06 24.78 -0.73
C THR A 373 -8.45 24.84 0.66
N LEU A 374 -7.14 24.59 0.82
CA LEU A 374 -6.43 24.73 2.08
C LEU A 374 -5.60 26.01 2.10
N LEU A 375 -5.76 26.80 3.17
CA LEU A 375 -4.93 27.98 3.44
C LEU A 375 -3.57 27.59 4.00
N SER A 376 -3.53 26.57 4.84
CA SER A 376 -2.33 26.09 5.49
C SER A 376 -2.22 24.56 5.42
N ASN A 377 -0.99 24.08 5.53
CA ASN A 377 -0.71 22.68 5.76
C ASN A 377 -1.36 22.25 7.09
N PRO A 378 -2.21 21.20 7.08
CA PRO A 378 -2.95 20.80 8.29
C PRO A 378 -2.04 20.18 9.36
N THR A 379 -0.86 19.68 8.97
CA THR A 379 0.10 19.04 9.87
C THR A 379 1.06 20.06 10.48
N THR A 380 1.55 21.02 9.70
CA THR A 380 2.59 21.96 10.15
C THR A 380 2.10 23.38 10.41
N GLY A 381 0.87 23.71 10.00
CA GLY A 381 0.34 25.07 10.05
C GLY A 381 0.97 26.04 9.04
N GLN A 382 1.94 25.60 8.21
CA GLN A 382 2.56 26.44 7.19
C GLN A 382 1.51 26.96 6.21
N VAL A 383 1.47 28.28 6.01
CA VAL A 383 0.59 28.89 5.00
C VAL A 383 1.07 28.50 3.60
N TYR A 384 0.15 27.97 2.79
CA TYR A 384 0.44 27.65 1.40
C TYR A 384 0.49 28.91 0.56
N SER A 385 1.40 28.97 -0.41
CA SER A 385 1.32 29.88 -1.55
C SER A 385 0.09 29.57 -2.43
N PRO A 386 -0.24 30.42 -3.42
CA PRO A 386 -1.24 30.07 -4.42
C PRO A 386 -0.82 28.86 -5.27
N THR A 387 -1.76 27.96 -5.56
CA THR A 387 -1.57 26.90 -6.56
C THR A 387 -1.56 27.54 -7.96
N THR A 388 -0.50 27.34 -8.73
CA THR A 388 -0.28 28.03 -10.01
C THR A 388 -0.10 27.04 -11.17
N PHE A 389 -0.92 27.20 -12.22
CA PHE A 389 -0.83 26.45 -13.47
C PHE A 389 -0.34 27.38 -14.59
N SER A 390 0.89 27.18 -15.04
CA SER A 390 1.51 27.99 -16.11
C SER A 390 1.12 27.51 -17.51
N SER A 391 0.68 26.26 -17.63
CA SER A 391 0.23 25.62 -18.86
C SER A 391 -1.19 25.06 -18.68
N THR A 392 -1.68 24.31 -19.67
CA THR A 392 -3.05 23.79 -19.69
C THR A 392 -3.35 22.91 -18.48
N PHE A 393 -4.48 23.15 -17.82
CA PHE A 393 -5.06 22.26 -16.83
C PHE A 393 -6.35 21.65 -17.36
N SER A 394 -6.44 20.32 -17.35
CA SER A 394 -7.63 19.58 -17.75
C SER A 394 -8.05 18.60 -16.66
N ALA A 395 -9.31 18.64 -16.25
CA ALA A 395 -9.92 17.65 -15.37
C ALA A 395 -11.10 16.96 -16.04
N TYR A 396 -11.03 15.64 -16.12
CA TYR A 396 -12.06 14.74 -16.64
C TYR A 396 -12.62 13.94 -15.47
N LEU A 397 -13.76 14.37 -14.94
CA LEU A 397 -14.45 13.71 -13.82
C LEU A 397 -15.77 13.13 -14.36
N THR A 398 -15.67 12.00 -15.05
CA THR A 398 -16.77 11.47 -15.88
C THR A 398 -17.75 10.58 -15.10
N GLY A 399 -17.48 10.30 -13.83
CA GLY A 399 -18.43 9.59 -12.98
C GLY A 399 -19.58 10.47 -12.49
N ASP A 400 -20.71 9.84 -12.20
CA ASP A 400 -21.94 10.49 -11.75
C ASP A 400 -21.70 11.40 -10.53
N THR A 401 -22.26 12.60 -10.53
CA THR A 401 -22.23 13.55 -9.38
C THR A 401 -20.84 13.94 -8.87
N SER A 402 -19.86 13.97 -9.78
CA SER A 402 -18.52 14.49 -9.48
C SER A 402 -18.54 15.96 -9.02
N SER A 403 -17.55 16.36 -8.22
CA SER A 403 -17.47 17.69 -7.63
C SER A 403 -16.09 18.33 -7.80
N ILE A 404 -16.07 19.63 -8.10
CA ILE A 404 -14.85 20.45 -8.14
C ILE A 404 -15.00 21.61 -7.15
N TYR A 405 -14.03 21.78 -6.25
CA TYR A 405 -13.96 22.90 -5.32
C TYR A 405 -12.71 23.72 -5.63
N LEU A 406 -12.91 25.01 -5.94
CA LEU A 406 -11.85 25.94 -6.26
C LEU A 406 -11.75 27.01 -5.17
N SER A 407 -10.53 27.23 -4.69
CA SER A 407 -10.20 28.20 -3.65
C SER A 407 -10.81 27.90 -2.29
N ASN A 408 -10.64 28.82 -1.34
CA ASN A 408 -11.10 28.72 0.04
C ASN A 408 -11.96 29.94 0.38
N SER A 409 -13.07 29.73 1.10
CA SER A 409 -14.04 30.79 1.44
C SER A 409 -13.50 31.89 2.35
N SER A 410 -12.44 31.59 3.11
CA SER A 410 -11.78 32.53 4.01
C SER A 410 -10.58 33.24 3.36
N ALA A 411 -10.28 32.96 2.07
CA ALA A 411 -9.15 33.56 1.38
C ALA A 411 -9.46 35.00 0.94
N THR A 412 -8.55 35.92 1.22
CA THR A 412 -8.61 37.33 0.76
C THR A 412 -7.89 37.57 -0.55
N THR A 413 -7.03 36.64 -0.98
CA THR A 413 -6.26 36.68 -2.24
C THR A 413 -6.47 35.41 -3.05
N SER A 414 -6.15 35.45 -4.35
CA SER A 414 -6.24 34.29 -5.22
C SER A 414 -5.47 33.09 -4.68
N ARG A 415 -6.15 31.96 -4.48
CA ARG A 415 -5.55 30.70 -4.05
C ARG A 415 -5.22 29.77 -5.20
N VAL A 416 -5.83 30.00 -6.36
CA VAL A 416 -5.60 29.24 -7.58
C VAL A 416 -5.42 30.22 -8.72
N ILE A 417 -4.37 30.02 -9.50
CA ILE A 417 -4.00 30.86 -10.63
C ILE A 417 -3.85 29.98 -11.88
N PHE A 418 -4.65 30.26 -12.90
CA PHE A 418 -4.56 29.64 -14.22
C PHE A 418 -4.07 30.66 -15.24
N ASN A 419 -2.82 30.50 -15.71
CA ASN A 419 -2.23 31.39 -16.71
C ASN A 419 -2.53 30.95 -18.15
N SER A 420 -3.10 29.76 -18.33
CA SER A 420 -3.41 29.14 -19.62
C SER A 420 -4.82 28.55 -19.66
N ASN A 421 -5.07 27.63 -20.59
CA ASN A 421 -6.35 26.96 -20.78
C ASN A 421 -6.74 26.13 -19.56
N LEU A 422 -8.00 26.26 -19.16
CA LEU A 422 -8.64 25.52 -18.07
C LEU A 422 -9.83 24.75 -18.66
N SER A 423 -9.87 23.43 -18.49
CA SER A 423 -10.96 22.60 -18.99
C SER A 423 -11.49 21.67 -17.91
N PHE A 424 -12.80 21.71 -17.65
CA PHE A 424 -13.52 20.75 -16.82
C PHE A 424 -14.53 19.96 -17.65
N ILE A 425 -14.44 18.64 -17.62
CA ILE A 425 -15.32 17.74 -18.37
C ILE A 425 -15.94 16.75 -17.38
N GLY A 426 -17.26 16.83 -17.24
CA GLY A 426 -18.06 16.04 -16.31
C GLY A 426 -18.79 14.87 -16.96
N GLY A 427 -19.31 13.98 -16.11
CA GLY A 427 -20.14 12.83 -16.48
C GLY A 427 -21.60 13.17 -16.77
N SER A 428 -22.43 12.12 -16.85
CA SER A 428 -23.89 12.21 -16.93
C SER A 428 -24.50 11.32 -15.83
N PRO A 429 -25.16 11.87 -14.80
CA PRO A 429 -25.57 13.27 -14.64
C PRO A 429 -24.40 14.25 -14.49
N ALA A 430 -24.64 15.52 -14.86
CA ALA A 430 -23.65 16.59 -14.77
C ALA A 430 -23.08 16.72 -13.35
N GLY A 431 -21.77 16.96 -13.26
CA GLY A 431 -21.11 17.25 -11.99
C GLY A 431 -21.38 18.67 -11.50
N THR A 432 -20.92 18.98 -10.29
CA THR A 432 -21.01 20.34 -9.72
C THR A 432 -19.63 20.96 -9.55
N TYR A 433 -19.50 22.26 -9.80
CA TYR A 433 -18.29 23.00 -9.45
C TYR A 433 -18.60 24.22 -8.59
N TYR A 434 -17.74 24.48 -7.61
CA TYR A 434 -17.87 25.53 -6.62
C TYR A 434 -16.63 26.42 -6.64
N ILE A 435 -16.82 27.73 -6.80
CA ILE A 435 -15.78 28.73 -6.59
C ILE A 435 -16.05 29.31 -5.20
N LEU A 436 -15.27 28.88 -4.21
CA LEU A 436 -15.48 29.22 -2.81
C LEU A 436 -14.90 30.58 -2.43
N GLY A 437 -13.85 31.01 -3.14
CA GLY A 437 -13.14 32.26 -2.88
C GLY A 437 -12.37 32.74 -4.11
N PRO A 438 -11.48 33.75 -3.96
CA PRO A 438 -10.79 34.36 -5.09
C PRO A 438 -9.94 33.37 -5.89
N ILE A 439 -10.03 33.48 -7.22
CA ILE A 439 -9.21 32.76 -8.20
C ILE A 439 -8.81 33.72 -9.33
N THR A 440 -7.70 33.42 -10.00
CA THR A 440 -7.24 34.16 -11.19
C THR A 440 -7.28 33.26 -12.40
N TYR A 441 -8.03 33.63 -13.44
CA TYR A 441 -8.10 32.93 -14.72
C TYR A 441 -8.59 33.87 -15.83
N THR A 442 -8.34 33.52 -17.09
CA THR A 442 -8.93 34.22 -18.23
C THR A 442 -10.22 33.53 -18.64
N SER A 443 -11.36 34.23 -18.60
CA SER A 443 -12.68 33.63 -18.86
C SER A 443 -12.80 33.00 -20.25
N THR A 444 -12.20 33.59 -21.28
CA THR A 444 -12.19 33.06 -22.66
C THR A 444 -11.37 31.78 -22.83
N LYS A 445 -10.55 31.42 -21.83
CA LYS A 445 -9.75 30.20 -21.80
C LYS A 445 -10.33 29.14 -20.85
N PHE A 446 -11.50 29.39 -20.28
CA PHE A 446 -12.18 28.44 -19.40
C PHE A 446 -13.31 27.72 -20.13
N THR A 447 -13.14 26.41 -20.31
CA THR A 447 -14.14 25.53 -20.89
C THR A 447 -14.72 24.62 -19.80
N LYS A 448 -16.05 24.46 -19.82
CA LYS A 448 -16.76 23.51 -18.96
C LYS A 448 -17.78 22.72 -19.79
N THR A 449 -17.78 21.41 -19.63
CA THR A 449 -18.72 20.49 -20.27
C THR A 449 -19.35 19.61 -19.20
N ASN A 450 -20.68 19.48 -19.17
CA ASN A 450 -21.42 18.69 -18.18
C ASN A 450 -21.08 19.00 -16.71
N PHE A 451 -20.91 20.28 -16.42
CA PHE A 451 -20.73 20.81 -15.07
C PHE A 451 -21.65 22.00 -14.85
N SER A 452 -22.33 22.04 -13.69
CA SER A 452 -23.18 23.15 -13.26
C SER A 452 -22.70 23.76 -11.93
N THR A 453 -23.12 24.99 -11.65
CA THR A 453 -22.93 25.63 -10.33
C THR A 453 -24.02 25.26 -9.34
N THR A 454 -25.16 24.79 -9.83
CA THR A 454 -26.23 24.20 -9.04
C THR A 454 -25.94 22.71 -8.86
N ALA A 455 -26.06 22.23 -7.62
CA ALA A 455 -26.05 20.79 -7.38
C ALA A 455 -27.15 20.15 -8.24
N PRO A 456 -26.89 18.99 -8.89
CA PRO A 456 -27.95 18.27 -9.57
C PRO A 456 -29.08 18.02 -8.56
N ALA A 457 -30.32 18.21 -9.00
CA ALA A 457 -31.48 17.82 -8.20
C ALA A 457 -31.24 16.38 -7.76
N ALA A 458 -31.21 16.14 -6.44
CA ALA A 458 -30.92 14.82 -5.90
C ALA A 458 -31.85 13.82 -6.60
N VAL A 459 -31.28 12.93 -7.41
CA VAL A 459 -32.04 11.80 -7.94
C VAL A 459 -32.26 10.92 -6.72
N ALA A 460 -33.45 10.98 -6.12
CA ALA A 460 -33.78 10.18 -4.96
C ALA A 460 -33.40 8.71 -5.26
N PRO A 461 -32.66 8.02 -4.36
CA PRO A 461 -32.43 6.59 -4.50
C PRO A 461 -33.79 5.93 -4.71
N ASN A 462 -33.97 5.22 -5.82
CA ASN A 462 -35.29 4.74 -6.21
C ASN A 462 -35.26 3.23 -6.38
N VAL A 463 -36.15 2.54 -5.67
CA VAL A 463 -36.45 1.13 -5.88
C VAL A 463 -37.76 1.05 -6.64
N ARG A 464 -37.78 0.33 -7.76
CA ARG A 464 -39.00 -0.01 -8.47
C ARG A 464 -39.50 -1.37 -8.01
N ALA A 465 -40.68 -1.38 -7.43
CA ALA A 465 -41.44 -2.59 -7.16
C ALA A 465 -42.29 -2.97 -8.38
N THR A 466 -42.21 -4.23 -8.79
CA THR A 466 -42.98 -4.80 -9.89
C THR A 466 -43.64 -6.09 -9.39
N LEU A 467 -44.96 -6.17 -9.49
CA LEU A 467 -45.73 -7.35 -9.14
C LEU A 467 -46.28 -8.00 -10.42
N ILE A 468 -45.96 -9.27 -10.64
CA ILE A 468 -46.52 -10.08 -11.74
C ILE A 468 -47.16 -11.31 -11.11
N GLY A 469 -48.49 -11.38 -11.13
CA GLY A 469 -49.21 -12.39 -10.35
C GLY A 469 -48.93 -12.26 -8.86
N SER A 470 -48.29 -13.28 -8.28
CA SER A 470 -47.85 -13.32 -6.88
C SER A 470 -46.33 -13.17 -6.70
N ASP A 471 -45.59 -12.88 -7.76
CA ASP A 471 -44.14 -12.68 -7.72
C ASP A 471 -43.79 -11.18 -7.64
N LEU A 472 -43.07 -10.80 -6.58
CA LEU A 472 -42.65 -9.43 -6.34
C LEU A 472 -41.16 -9.26 -6.71
N THR A 473 -40.86 -8.30 -7.57
CA THR A 473 -39.48 -7.89 -7.89
C THR A 473 -39.22 -6.47 -7.40
N LEU A 474 -38.14 -6.28 -6.65
CA LEU A 474 -37.66 -4.98 -6.19
C LEU A 474 -36.33 -4.70 -6.89
N ALA A 475 -36.29 -3.67 -7.73
CA ALA A 475 -35.10 -3.33 -8.52
C ALA A 475 -34.61 -1.93 -8.22
N ALA A 476 -33.32 -1.79 -7.92
CA ALA A 476 -32.65 -0.49 -7.93
C ALA A 476 -32.78 0.14 -9.32
N THR A 477 -33.23 1.38 -9.39
CA THR A 477 -33.41 2.11 -10.67
C THR A 477 -32.22 2.99 -11.02
N ASN A 478 -31.25 3.11 -10.11
CA ASN A 478 -30.01 3.84 -10.29
C ASN A 478 -28.89 3.18 -9.49
N ASN A 479 -27.67 3.68 -9.65
CA ASN A 479 -26.47 3.16 -8.98
C ASN A 479 -26.37 3.55 -7.50
N TRP A 480 -27.41 4.14 -6.92
CA TRP A 480 -27.40 4.73 -5.58
C TRP A 480 -27.94 3.72 -4.57
N ASN A 481 -27.14 3.43 -3.54
CA ASN A 481 -27.44 2.66 -2.31
C ASN A 481 -28.93 2.67 -1.90
N PRO A 482 -29.80 1.83 -2.51
CA PRO A 482 -31.20 1.76 -2.15
C PRO A 482 -31.29 0.88 -0.92
N ASN A 483 -31.48 1.52 0.22
CA ASN A 483 -31.70 0.82 1.48
C ASN A 483 -33.19 0.75 1.71
N TYR A 484 -33.72 -0.42 2.05
CA TYR A 484 -35.14 -0.58 2.29
C TYR A 484 -35.43 -1.81 3.14
N THR A 485 -36.60 -1.81 3.77
CA THR A 485 -37.15 -2.98 4.45
C THR A 485 -38.31 -3.53 3.64
N VAL A 486 -38.50 -4.85 3.69
CA VAL A 486 -39.65 -5.55 3.13
C VAL A 486 -40.30 -6.34 4.25
N THR A 487 -41.51 -5.94 4.63
CA THR A 487 -42.23 -6.56 5.75
C THR A 487 -43.62 -7.01 5.36
N ARG A 488 -44.21 -7.89 6.17
CA ARG A 488 -45.61 -8.28 6.04
C ARG A 488 -46.49 -7.49 7.01
N SER A 489 -47.64 -7.04 6.52
CA SER A 489 -48.72 -6.49 7.35
C SER A 489 -50.06 -7.03 6.85
N GLY A 490 -50.55 -8.10 7.48
CA GLY A 490 -51.76 -8.81 7.04
C GLY A 490 -51.63 -9.37 5.62
N THR A 491 -52.52 -8.95 4.71
CA THR A 491 -52.51 -9.34 3.29
C THR A 491 -51.62 -8.45 2.42
N ARG A 492 -50.85 -7.54 3.02
CA ARG A 492 -49.99 -6.60 2.31
C ARG A 492 -48.52 -6.86 2.57
N VAL A 493 -47.72 -6.67 1.54
CA VAL A 493 -46.27 -6.49 1.66
C VAL A 493 -46.00 -4.99 1.71
N VAL A 494 -45.28 -4.55 2.72
CA VAL A 494 -44.88 -3.16 2.92
C VAL A 494 -43.40 -3.04 2.62
N ILE A 495 -43.06 -2.16 1.68
CA ILE A 495 -41.68 -1.86 1.32
C ILE A 495 -41.41 -0.44 1.80
N THR A 496 -40.49 -0.28 2.73
CA THR A 496 -40.15 1.03 3.28
C THR A 496 -38.71 1.37 2.95
N GLY A 497 -38.52 2.42 2.17
CA GLY A 497 -37.22 2.98 1.88
C GLY A 497 -36.59 3.60 3.13
N LEU A 498 -35.29 3.39 3.26
CA LEU A 498 -34.43 3.92 4.31
C LEU A 498 -33.49 4.97 3.71
N ASN A 499 -32.96 5.86 4.54
CA ASN A 499 -31.96 6.87 4.13
C ASN A 499 -32.37 7.71 2.92
N GLY A 500 -33.65 8.07 2.83
CA GLY A 500 -34.19 8.85 1.70
C GLY A 500 -34.48 8.04 0.44
N THR A 501 -34.38 6.71 0.49
CA THR A 501 -34.82 5.84 -0.60
C THR A 501 -36.33 5.97 -0.79
N THR A 502 -36.76 6.17 -2.03
CA THR A 502 -38.17 6.14 -2.42
C THR A 502 -38.48 4.85 -3.18
N ILE A 503 -39.70 4.36 -3.01
CA ILE A 503 -40.21 3.14 -3.61
C ILE A 503 -41.29 3.52 -4.62
N SER A 504 -41.08 3.12 -5.87
CA SER A 504 -42.02 3.28 -6.97
C SER A 504 -42.82 1.99 -7.16
N TYR A 505 -44.14 2.07 -7.15
CA TYR A 505 -45.03 0.97 -7.51
C TYR A 505 -46.16 1.49 -8.41
N GLY A 506 -46.25 0.95 -9.64
CA GLY A 506 -47.11 1.53 -10.68
C GLY A 506 -46.70 2.97 -11.01
N THR A 507 -47.63 3.92 -10.89
CA THR A 507 -47.38 5.36 -11.05
C THR A 507 -47.10 6.08 -9.73
N SER A 508 -47.20 5.39 -8.59
CA SER A 508 -46.98 5.96 -7.25
C SER A 508 -45.51 5.90 -6.87
N THR A 509 -44.99 6.96 -6.26
CA THR A 509 -43.64 7.01 -5.66
C THR A 509 -43.75 7.57 -4.25
N ALA A 510 -43.24 6.85 -3.26
CA ALA A 510 -43.31 7.22 -1.85
C ALA A 510 -42.17 6.58 -1.06
N THR A 511 -41.84 7.07 0.13
CA THR A 511 -40.85 6.43 1.02
C THR A 511 -41.34 5.09 1.59
N SER A 512 -42.64 4.81 1.53
CA SER A 512 -43.20 3.51 1.84
C SER A 512 -44.30 3.16 0.83
N GLN A 513 -44.29 1.94 0.31
CA GLN A 513 -45.31 1.39 -0.58
C GLN A 513 -45.92 0.15 0.05
N SER A 514 -47.25 0.06 0.02
CA SER A 514 -47.98 -1.11 0.50
C SER A 514 -48.68 -1.80 -0.65
N ILE A 515 -48.30 -3.04 -0.92
CA ILE A 515 -48.78 -3.82 -2.06
C ILE A 515 -49.66 -4.95 -1.54
N LEU A 516 -50.90 -5.02 -2.02
CA LEU A 516 -51.82 -6.11 -1.69
C LEU A 516 -51.36 -7.40 -2.39
N ILE A 517 -50.97 -8.41 -1.60
CA ILE A 517 -50.48 -9.70 -2.08
C ILE A 517 -50.97 -10.77 -1.10
N ASN A 518 -52.06 -11.47 -1.41
CA ASN A 518 -52.66 -12.43 -0.46
C ASN A 518 -51.72 -13.59 -0.11
N SER A 519 -50.98 -14.10 -1.09
CA SER A 519 -49.89 -15.06 -0.91
C SER A 519 -48.71 -14.61 -1.77
N LEU A 520 -47.53 -14.46 -1.17
CA LEU A 520 -46.31 -14.11 -1.89
C LEU A 520 -45.68 -15.41 -2.41
N ALA A 521 -45.60 -15.58 -3.72
CA ALA A 521 -44.96 -16.76 -4.30
C ALA A 521 -43.44 -16.59 -4.23
N SER A 522 -42.88 -15.65 -4.97
CA SER A 522 -41.44 -15.38 -4.98
C SER A 522 -41.13 -13.91 -4.70
N LEU A 523 -39.94 -13.64 -4.15
CA LEU A 523 -39.39 -12.31 -3.96
C LEU A 523 -38.04 -12.25 -4.68
N THR A 524 -37.88 -11.32 -5.60
CA THR A 524 -36.60 -11.05 -6.27
C THR A 524 -36.07 -9.68 -5.87
N LEU A 525 -34.87 -9.64 -5.32
CA LEU A 525 -34.15 -8.43 -4.95
C LEU A 525 -33.03 -8.19 -5.98
N ASN A 526 -33.23 -7.23 -6.89
CA ASN A 526 -32.23 -6.77 -7.85
C ASN A 526 -31.54 -5.54 -7.28
N LEU A 527 -30.43 -5.77 -6.61
CA LEU A 527 -29.68 -4.76 -5.87
C LEU A 527 -28.77 -3.96 -6.80
N GLY A 528 -28.56 -2.69 -6.47
CA GLY A 528 -27.68 -1.81 -7.24
C GLY A 528 -26.20 -2.11 -7.01
N THR A 529 -25.33 -1.38 -7.70
CA THR A 529 -23.87 -1.44 -7.55
C THR A 529 -23.33 -0.72 -6.30
N GLY A 530 -24.22 -0.28 -5.40
CA GLY A 530 -23.91 0.46 -4.18
C GLY A 530 -23.71 -0.43 -2.94
N ILE A 531 -23.66 0.20 -1.76
CA ILE A 531 -23.95 -0.47 -0.48
C ILE A 531 -25.46 -0.59 -0.37
N ASN A 532 -25.99 -1.80 -0.49
CA ASN A 532 -27.41 -2.06 -0.31
C ASN A 532 -27.62 -2.66 1.09
N THR A 533 -28.50 -2.07 1.88
CA THR A 533 -28.99 -2.66 3.12
C THR A 533 -30.45 -3.03 2.94
N VAL A 534 -30.72 -4.34 2.90
CA VAL A 534 -32.08 -4.86 2.79
C VAL A 534 -32.39 -5.71 3.99
N LEU A 535 -33.48 -5.37 4.68
CA LEU A 535 -34.06 -6.21 5.71
C LEU A 535 -35.34 -6.84 5.15
N VAL A 536 -35.40 -8.17 5.16
CA VAL A 536 -36.60 -8.94 4.88
C VAL A 536 -37.11 -9.51 6.19
N ASP A 537 -38.33 -9.15 6.59
CA ASP A 537 -38.86 -9.52 7.90
C ASP A 537 -40.33 -9.99 7.83
N GLY A 538 -40.63 -11.11 8.50
CA GLY A 538 -41.99 -11.65 8.63
C GLY A 538 -42.69 -12.04 7.32
N LEU A 539 -41.95 -12.29 6.24
CA LEU A 539 -42.53 -12.69 4.95
C LEU A 539 -42.74 -14.20 4.87
N ALA A 540 -44.01 -14.62 4.84
CA ALA A 540 -44.38 -15.97 4.43
C ALA A 540 -44.39 -16.08 2.90
N MET A 541 -43.59 -16.99 2.35
CA MET A 541 -43.44 -17.22 0.91
C MET A 541 -43.64 -18.69 0.56
N THR A 542 -44.26 -18.97 -0.59
CA THR A 542 -44.45 -20.36 -1.08
C THR A 542 -43.39 -20.78 -2.10
N GLY A 543 -42.58 -19.84 -2.60
CA GLY A 543 -41.53 -20.03 -3.60
C GLY A 543 -40.19 -19.43 -3.14
N ASN A 544 -39.39 -18.96 -4.09
CA ASN A 544 -37.98 -18.60 -3.83
C ASN A 544 -37.79 -17.13 -3.44
N LEU A 545 -36.85 -16.88 -2.52
CA LEU A 545 -36.19 -15.60 -2.38
C LEU A 545 -34.92 -15.60 -3.26
N THR A 546 -34.91 -14.76 -4.29
CA THR A 546 -33.76 -14.58 -5.18
C THR A 546 -33.10 -13.24 -4.89
N VAL A 547 -31.80 -13.24 -4.65
CA VAL A 547 -31.03 -12.00 -4.47
C VAL A 547 -29.96 -11.89 -5.54
N ASN A 548 -30.11 -10.87 -6.39
CA ASN A 548 -29.16 -10.53 -7.44
C ASN A 548 -28.37 -9.29 -6.99
N GLY A 549 -27.13 -9.50 -6.55
CA GLY A 549 -26.21 -8.41 -6.25
C GLY A 549 -25.70 -7.74 -7.53
N GLY A 550 -25.55 -6.41 -7.52
CA GLY A 550 -24.86 -5.70 -8.59
C GLY A 550 -23.38 -6.09 -8.66
N ALA A 551 -22.78 -6.06 -9.86
CA ALA A 551 -21.42 -6.52 -10.14
C ALA A 551 -20.30 -5.84 -9.32
N SER A 552 -20.59 -4.70 -8.68
CA SER A 552 -19.63 -3.90 -7.90
C SER A 552 -20.17 -3.38 -6.56
N GLY A 553 -21.24 -3.99 -6.02
CA GLY A 553 -21.89 -3.55 -4.77
C GLY A 553 -21.59 -4.41 -3.54
N ARG A 554 -21.68 -3.82 -2.34
CA ARG A 554 -21.71 -4.56 -1.06
C ARG A 554 -23.16 -4.70 -0.62
N ASN A 555 -23.61 -5.92 -0.38
CA ASN A 555 -24.98 -6.19 0.07
C ASN A 555 -24.97 -6.68 1.51
N LEU A 556 -25.62 -5.92 2.39
CA LEU A 556 -25.98 -6.39 3.72
C LEU A 556 -27.46 -6.79 3.65
N ILE A 557 -27.72 -8.09 3.71
CA ILE A 557 -29.06 -8.64 3.63
C ILE A 557 -29.33 -9.35 4.95
N ASP A 558 -30.30 -8.83 5.68
CA ASP A 558 -30.80 -9.46 6.90
C ASP A 558 -32.16 -10.09 6.60
N ILE A 559 -32.33 -11.36 6.96
CA ILE A 559 -33.56 -12.13 6.71
C ILE A 559 -34.01 -12.67 8.05
N ASN A 560 -35.08 -12.08 8.57
CA ASN A 560 -35.69 -12.47 9.83
C ASN A 560 -36.99 -13.22 9.55
N ALA A 561 -37.05 -14.45 10.06
CA ALA A 561 -38.24 -15.30 10.02
C ALA A 561 -39.20 -15.04 11.20
N ASN A 562 -38.84 -14.11 12.11
CA ASN A 562 -39.61 -13.85 13.33
C ASN A 562 -40.80 -12.94 13.04
N SER A 563 -41.93 -13.56 12.71
CA SER A 563 -43.26 -13.05 13.06
C SER A 563 -44.05 -14.14 13.76
#